data_AF-A0A0P8Y9X3-F1
#
_entry.id   AF-A0A0P8Y9X3-F1
#
_cell.length_a   1.000
_cell.length_b   1.000
_cell.length_c   1.000
_cell.angle_alpha   90.00
_cell.angle_beta   90.00
_cell.angle_gamma   90.00
#
_symmetry.space_group_name_H-M   'P 1'
#
loop_
_entity.id
_entity.type
_entity.pdbx_description
1 polymer ?
#
loop_
_entity_poly.entity_id
_entity_poly.type
_entity_poly.pdbx_seq_one_letter_code
_entity_poly.pdbx_strand_id
1 'polypeptide(L)'
;MSDIAELERRIMAALERIGTGVDGLEASATTATEESDDGSAALKDALEAEKLANAQLEERVNAIKQKQETTVKEMQEQIKSLTTDLIQKENDSKKLLNVNAQLLESNDALRKANESGVGDAHLINKAMQTELESLRTTRKADLAELETIMAELKPLVGAQSEPQIEPQIEEDA
;
A
#
# COMPACT_ATOMS: atom_id res chain seq x y z
N MET A 1 -18.27 -70.07 68.53
CA MET A 1 -19.29 -68.99 68.59
C MET A 1 -18.66 -67.59 68.69
N SER A 2 -17.44 -67.43 69.22
CA SER A 2 -16.71 -66.14 69.23
C SER A 2 -16.34 -65.63 67.83
N ASP A 3 -15.88 -66.52 66.95
CA ASP A 3 -15.36 -66.13 65.63
C ASP A 3 -16.43 -65.56 64.70
N ILE A 4 -17.67 -66.02 64.84
CA ILE A 4 -18.82 -65.51 64.07
C ILE A 4 -19.15 -64.06 64.48
N ALA A 5 -19.16 -63.76 65.79
CA ALA A 5 -19.40 -62.40 66.27
C ALA A 5 -18.28 -61.43 65.88
N GLU A 6 -17.04 -61.90 65.82
CA GLU A 6 -15.91 -61.08 65.34
C GLU A 6 -16.00 -60.81 63.83
N LEU A 7 -16.39 -61.81 63.03
CA LEU A 7 -16.64 -61.66 61.60
C LEU A 7 -17.81 -60.70 61.33
N GLU A 8 -18.92 -60.81 62.06
CA GLU A 8 -20.07 -59.90 61.95
C GLU A 8 -19.68 -58.45 62.26
N ARG A 9 -18.89 -58.23 63.33
CA ARG A 9 -18.38 -56.89 63.68
C ARG A 9 -17.46 -56.32 62.61
N ARG A 10 -16.61 -57.15 62.00
CA ARG A 10 -15.74 -56.73 60.88
C ARG A 10 -16.54 -56.44 59.60
N ILE A 11 -17.57 -57.23 59.30
CA ILE A 11 -18.44 -57.01 58.14
C ILE A 11 -19.23 -55.71 58.30
N MET A 12 -19.81 -55.45 59.47
CA MET A 12 -20.51 -54.18 59.73
C MET A 12 -19.57 -52.98 59.59
N ALA A 13 -18.35 -53.05 60.15
CA ALA A 13 -17.36 -51.99 59.98
C ALA A 13 -16.92 -51.81 58.52
N ALA A 14 -16.82 -52.90 57.74
CA ALA A 14 -16.51 -52.84 56.32
C ALA A 14 -17.66 -52.24 55.50
N LEU A 15 -18.90 -52.60 55.81
CA LEU A 15 -20.10 -52.04 55.15
C LEU A 15 -20.29 -50.56 55.44
N GLU A 16 -20.04 -50.11 56.68
CA GLU A 16 -20.11 -48.69 57.03
C GLU A 16 -18.98 -47.89 56.38
N ARG A 17 -17.77 -48.46 56.28
CA ARG A 17 -16.67 -47.88 55.50
C ARG A 17 -16.97 -47.81 54.00
N ILE A 18 -17.69 -48.79 53.46
CA ILE A 18 -18.14 -48.77 52.06
C ILE A 18 -19.23 -47.71 51.90
N GLY A 19 -20.20 -47.62 52.80
CA GLY A 19 -21.26 -46.60 52.79
C GLY A 19 -20.68 -45.18 52.77
N THR A 20 -19.82 -44.88 53.76
CA THR A 20 -19.11 -43.58 53.80
C THR A 20 -18.21 -43.33 52.58
N GLY A 21 -17.63 -44.38 52.00
CA GLY A 21 -16.85 -44.29 50.77
C GLY A 21 -17.69 -43.99 49.53
N VAL A 22 -18.90 -44.55 49.44
CA VAL A 22 -19.86 -44.31 48.35
C VAL A 22 -20.45 -42.91 48.47
N ASP A 23 -20.86 -42.50 49.68
CA ASP A 23 -21.38 -41.14 49.94
C ASP A 23 -20.32 -40.08 49.61
N GLY A 24 -19.05 -40.35 49.95
CA GLY A 24 -17.93 -39.47 49.60
C GLY A 24 -17.65 -39.40 48.10
N LEU A 25 -17.87 -40.50 47.37
CA LEU A 25 -17.72 -40.55 45.91
C LEU A 25 -18.86 -39.82 45.20
N GLU A 26 -20.09 -39.93 45.71
CA GLU A 26 -21.25 -39.22 45.20
C GLU A 26 -21.14 -37.71 45.46
N ALA A 27 -20.70 -37.30 46.65
CA ALA A 27 -20.41 -35.90 46.95
C ALA A 27 -19.30 -35.32 46.06
N SER A 28 -18.23 -36.09 45.83
CA SER A 28 -17.12 -35.70 44.94
C SER A 28 -17.53 -35.62 43.46
N ALA A 29 -18.41 -36.53 43.01
CA ALA A 29 -18.96 -36.49 41.67
C ALA A 29 -19.87 -35.27 41.48
N THR A 30 -20.66 -34.91 42.49
CA THR A 30 -21.57 -33.76 42.44
C THR A 30 -20.79 -32.44 42.37
N THR A 31 -19.76 -32.26 43.21
CA THR A 31 -18.91 -31.05 43.16
C THR A 31 -18.08 -30.96 41.88
N ALA A 32 -17.56 -32.08 41.37
CA ALA A 32 -16.84 -32.10 40.09
C ALA A 32 -17.75 -31.73 38.90
N THR A 33 -19.03 -32.09 38.96
CA THR A 33 -19.99 -31.78 37.88
C THR A 33 -20.37 -30.30 37.91
N GLU A 34 -20.62 -29.73 39.09
CA GLU A 34 -20.95 -28.30 39.24
C GLU A 34 -19.77 -27.37 38.90
N GLU A 35 -18.53 -27.71 39.29
CA GLU A 35 -17.35 -26.92 38.90
C GLU A 35 -17.02 -27.06 37.40
N SER A 36 -17.31 -28.22 36.79
CA SER A 36 -17.03 -28.46 35.37
C SER A 36 -18.00 -27.73 34.44
N ASP A 37 -19.26 -27.52 34.84
CA ASP A 37 -20.27 -26.89 33.98
C ASP A 37 -20.07 -25.36 33.88
N ASP A 38 -19.80 -24.70 35.02
CA ASP A 38 -19.51 -23.26 35.11
C ASP A 38 -18.17 -22.91 34.42
N GLY A 39 -17.13 -23.71 34.65
CA GLY A 39 -15.84 -23.56 33.96
C GLY A 39 -15.94 -23.78 32.45
N SER A 40 -16.80 -24.70 31.98
CA SER A 40 -16.98 -24.93 30.54
C SER A 40 -17.69 -23.78 29.84
N ALA A 41 -18.65 -23.12 30.51
CA ALA A 41 -19.36 -21.98 29.97
C ALA A 41 -18.43 -20.77 29.82
N ALA A 42 -17.68 -20.43 30.88
CA ALA A 42 -16.71 -19.35 30.85
C ALA A 42 -15.62 -19.55 29.78
N LEU A 43 -15.14 -20.78 29.59
CA LEU A 43 -14.16 -21.10 28.55
C LEU A 43 -14.74 -20.99 27.14
N LYS A 44 -16.01 -21.36 26.93
CA LYS A 44 -16.69 -21.19 25.64
C LYS A 44 -16.87 -19.71 25.31
N ASP A 45 -17.28 -18.90 26.28
CA ASP A 45 -17.44 -17.45 26.11
C ASP A 45 -16.10 -16.77 25.79
N ALA A 46 -15.02 -17.14 26.48
CA ALA A 46 -13.68 -16.64 26.20
C ALA A 46 -13.19 -17.04 24.79
N LEU A 47 -13.49 -18.26 24.35
CA LEU A 47 -13.13 -18.76 23.03
C LEU A 47 -13.92 -18.06 21.91
N GLU A 48 -15.20 -17.78 22.11
CA GLU A 48 -15.99 -16.97 21.17
C GLU A 48 -15.51 -15.51 21.13
N ALA A 49 -15.14 -14.93 22.27
CA ALA A 49 -14.54 -13.60 22.33
C ALA A 49 -13.18 -13.54 21.59
N GLU A 50 -12.33 -14.55 21.76
CA GLU A 50 -11.05 -14.65 21.04
C GLU A 50 -11.24 -14.83 19.54
N LYS A 51 -12.19 -15.68 19.12
CA LYS A 51 -12.53 -15.85 17.69
C LYS A 51 -13.02 -14.54 17.07
N LEU A 52 -13.86 -13.79 17.77
CA LEU A 52 -14.33 -12.49 17.30
C LEU A 52 -13.16 -11.50 17.17
N ALA A 53 -12.26 -11.47 18.16
CA ALA A 53 -11.06 -10.63 18.10
C ALA A 53 -10.13 -11.02 16.95
N ASN A 54 -9.92 -12.32 16.71
CA ASN A 54 -9.14 -12.82 15.58
C ASN A 54 -9.78 -12.45 14.25
N ALA A 55 -11.10 -12.60 14.09
CA ALA A 55 -11.80 -12.20 12.87
C ALA A 55 -11.63 -10.70 12.58
N GLN A 56 -11.74 -9.84 13.60
CA GLN A 56 -11.51 -8.39 13.46
C GLN A 56 -10.05 -8.07 13.10
N LEU A 57 -9.09 -8.79 13.67
CA LEU A 57 -7.67 -8.60 13.35
C LEU A 57 -7.36 -9.05 11.93
N GLU A 58 -7.91 -10.18 11.48
CA GLU A 58 -7.77 -10.66 10.10
C GLU A 58 -8.36 -9.67 9.10
N GLU A 59 -9.54 -9.10 9.38
CA GLU A 59 -10.14 -8.06 8.55
C GLU A 59 -9.24 -6.82 8.49
N ARG A 60 -8.73 -6.34 9.62
CA ARG A 60 -7.79 -5.20 9.67
C ARG A 60 -6.51 -5.48 8.90
N VAL A 61 -5.93 -6.67 9.06
CA VAL A 61 -4.72 -7.08 8.34
C VAL A 61 -4.98 -7.13 6.84
N ASN A 62 -6.13 -7.65 6.41
CA ASN A 62 -6.50 -7.69 5.00
C ASN A 62 -6.72 -6.29 4.43
N ALA A 63 -7.40 -5.40 5.16
CA ALA A 63 -7.57 -4.01 4.76
C ALA A 63 -6.22 -3.26 4.65
N ILE A 64 -5.29 -3.49 5.60
CA ILE A 64 -3.94 -2.92 5.56
C ILE A 64 -3.17 -3.47 4.35
N LYS A 65 -3.21 -4.79 4.11
CA LYS A 65 -2.56 -5.40 2.95
C LYS A 65 -3.08 -4.84 1.64
N GLN A 66 -4.40 -4.73 1.48
CA GLN A 66 -4.99 -4.12 0.28
C GLN A 66 -4.53 -2.68 0.09
N LYS A 67 -4.56 -1.86 1.16
CA LYS A 67 -4.08 -0.48 1.10
C LYS A 67 -2.60 -0.40 0.74
N GLN A 68 -1.77 -1.26 1.32
CA GLN A 68 -0.34 -1.33 1.03
C GLN A 68 -0.10 -1.76 -0.43
N GLU A 69 -0.79 -2.78 -0.92
CA GLU A 69 -0.69 -3.23 -2.31
C GLU A 69 -1.08 -2.13 -3.29
N THR A 70 -2.16 -1.39 -3.02
CA THR A 70 -2.57 -0.25 -3.85
C THR A 70 -1.50 0.84 -3.83
N THR A 71 -1.03 1.24 -2.65
CA THR A 71 0.01 2.27 -2.51
C THR A 71 1.31 1.87 -3.21
N VAL A 72 1.73 0.61 -3.09
CA VAL A 72 2.93 0.08 -3.74
C VAL A 72 2.76 0.09 -5.26
N LYS A 73 1.60 -0.29 -5.78
CA LYS A 73 1.32 -0.24 -7.23
C LYS A 73 1.37 1.19 -7.76
N GLU A 74 0.72 2.13 -7.08
CA GLU A 74 0.75 3.55 -7.44
C GLU A 74 2.18 4.11 -7.44
N MET A 75 2.97 3.82 -6.40
CA MET A 75 4.37 4.23 -6.33
C MET A 75 5.21 3.60 -7.45
N GLN A 76 4.98 2.32 -7.77
CA GLN A 76 5.68 1.65 -8.87
C GLN A 76 5.34 2.27 -10.24
N GLU A 77 4.09 2.67 -10.46
CA GLU A 77 3.66 3.38 -11.67
C GLU A 77 4.30 4.78 -11.75
N GLN A 78 4.32 5.53 -10.65
CA GLN A 78 5.00 6.83 -10.58
C GLN A 78 6.50 6.71 -10.88
N ILE A 79 7.19 5.73 -10.29
CA ILE A 79 8.62 5.50 -10.56
C ILE A 79 8.86 5.19 -12.04
N LYS A 80 8.00 4.36 -12.67
CA LYS A 80 8.11 4.06 -14.10
C LYS A 80 7.90 5.31 -14.97
N SER A 81 6.91 6.15 -14.63
CA SER A 81 6.69 7.42 -15.32
C SER A 81 7.90 8.33 -15.20
N LEU A 82 8.38 8.58 -13.98
CA LEU A 82 9.53 9.45 -13.72
C LEU A 82 10.81 8.95 -14.40
N THR A 83 11.03 7.64 -14.44
CA THR A 83 12.17 7.05 -15.15
C THR A 83 12.09 7.32 -16.66
N THR A 84 10.90 7.21 -17.23
CA THR A 84 10.66 7.48 -18.65
C THR A 84 10.90 8.96 -18.98
N ASP A 85 10.41 9.86 -18.13
CA ASP A 85 10.58 11.31 -18.29
C ASP A 85 12.05 11.71 -18.17
N LEU A 86 12.79 11.11 -17.23
CA LEU A 86 14.22 11.35 -17.06
C LEU A 86 15.00 10.96 -18.33
N ILE A 87 14.75 9.76 -18.86
CA ILE A 87 15.37 9.30 -20.12
C ILE A 87 15.05 10.27 -21.27
N GLN A 88 13.82 10.75 -21.35
CA GLN A 88 13.42 11.70 -22.38
C GLN A 88 14.16 13.04 -22.24
N LYS A 89 14.24 13.60 -21.03
CA LYS A 89 14.97 14.84 -20.74
C LYS A 89 16.48 14.71 -21.00
N GLU A 90 17.08 13.56 -20.68
CA GLU A 90 18.49 13.28 -21.03
C GLU A 90 18.71 13.29 -22.54
N ASN A 91 17.81 12.66 -23.30
CA ASN A 91 17.90 12.64 -24.76
C ASN A 91 17.76 14.05 -25.35
N ASP A 92 16.85 14.86 -24.82
CA ASP A 92 16.66 16.23 -25.31
C ASP A 92 17.84 17.13 -24.93
N SER A 93 18.44 16.96 -23.75
CA SER A 93 19.68 17.64 -23.36
C SER A 93 20.85 17.28 -24.30
N LYS A 94 21.03 15.99 -24.62
CA LYS A 94 22.05 15.54 -25.58
C LYS A 94 21.86 16.16 -26.97
N LYS A 95 20.60 16.26 -27.44
CA LYS A 95 20.29 16.93 -28.71
C LYS A 95 20.65 18.41 -28.66
N LEU A 96 20.28 19.13 -27.61
CA LEU A 96 20.60 20.54 -27.45
C LEU A 96 22.11 20.80 -27.43
N LEU A 97 22.89 19.93 -26.76
CA LEU A 97 24.35 20.01 -26.78
C LEU A 97 24.93 19.78 -28.17
N ASN A 98 24.43 18.78 -28.91
CA ASN A 98 24.88 18.51 -30.28
C ASN A 98 24.55 19.68 -31.22
N VAL A 99 23.32 20.22 -31.15
CA VAL A 99 22.93 21.36 -31.98
C VAL A 99 23.75 22.60 -31.65
N ASN A 100 24.04 22.87 -30.37
CA ASN A 100 24.95 23.95 -29.99
C ASN A 100 26.37 23.76 -30.56
N ALA A 101 26.91 22.55 -30.50
CA ALA A 101 28.22 22.27 -31.09
C ALA A 101 28.23 22.54 -32.60
N GLN A 102 27.18 22.13 -33.31
CA GLN A 102 27.02 22.39 -34.74
C GLN A 102 26.87 23.89 -35.06
N LEU A 103 26.16 24.64 -34.21
CA LEU A 103 26.06 26.10 -34.36
C LEU A 103 27.42 26.78 -34.18
N LEU A 104 28.21 26.37 -33.18
CA LEU A 104 29.56 26.91 -32.95
C LEU A 104 30.47 26.62 -34.14
N GLU A 105 30.47 25.40 -34.66
CA GLU A 105 31.23 25.03 -35.85
C GLU A 105 30.80 25.85 -37.07
N SER A 106 29.49 26.02 -37.26
CA SER A 106 28.94 26.80 -38.36
C SER A 106 29.29 28.29 -38.25
N ASN A 107 29.29 28.85 -37.05
CA ASN A 107 29.66 30.24 -36.82
C ASN A 107 31.15 30.47 -37.10
N ASP A 108 32.03 29.56 -36.67
CA ASP A 108 33.46 29.65 -36.96
C ASP A 108 33.76 29.50 -38.46
N ALA A 109 33.06 28.60 -39.17
CA ALA A 109 33.17 28.46 -40.61
C ALA A 109 32.72 29.73 -41.36
N LEU A 110 31.60 30.34 -40.96
CA LEU A 110 31.14 31.60 -41.51
C LEU A 110 32.11 32.75 -41.25
N ARG A 111 32.69 32.81 -40.04
CA ARG A 111 33.69 33.83 -39.71
C ARG A 111 34.93 33.71 -40.59
N LYS A 112 35.47 32.49 -40.77
CA LYS A 112 36.62 32.23 -41.66
C LYS A 112 36.31 32.56 -43.12
N ALA A 113 35.11 32.25 -43.60
CA ALA A 113 34.66 32.57 -44.96
C ALA A 113 34.57 34.09 -45.17
N ASN A 114 33.99 34.82 -44.21
CA ASN A 114 33.92 36.29 -44.21
C ASN A 114 35.31 36.94 -44.11
N GLU A 115 36.20 36.45 -43.25
CA GLU A 115 37.59 36.93 -43.13
C GLU A 115 38.37 36.73 -44.44
N SER A 116 38.07 35.67 -45.19
CA SER A 116 38.66 35.38 -46.50
C SER A 116 38.00 36.18 -47.64
N GLY A 117 36.95 36.97 -47.36
CA GLY A 117 36.18 37.71 -48.37
C GLY A 117 35.37 36.82 -49.33
N VAL A 118 35.24 35.52 -49.04
CA VAL A 118 34.51 34.56 -49.85
C VAL A 118 33.14 34.35 -49.21
N GLY A 119 32.12 35.02 -49.74
CA GLY A 119 30.74 34.77 -49.37
C GLY A 119 30.29 33.40 -49.92
N ASP A 120 30.54 32.32 -49.19
CA ASP A 120 30.10 30.99 -49.58
C ASP A 120 28.61 30.79 -49.24
N ALA A 121 27.78 30.82 -50.27
CA ALA A 121 26.33 30.60 -50.17
C ALA A 121 25.98 29.23 -49.54
N HIS A 122 26.83 28.21 -49.69
CA HIS A 122 26.61 26.89 -49.10
C HIS A 122 26.82 26.91 -47.57
N LEU A 123 27.82 27.65 -47.09
CA LEU A 123 28.03 27.84 -45.64
C LEU A 123 26.92 28.65 -45.00
N ILE A 124 26.42 29.69 -45.68
CA ILE A 124 25.27 30.49 -45.22
C ILE A 124 24.03 29.62 -45.12
N ASN A 125 23.72 28.82 -46.14
CA ASN A 125 22.57 27.91 -46.12
C ASN A 125 22.71 26.85 -45.01
N LYS A 126 23.92 26.29 -44.79
CA LYS A 126 24.17 25.33 -43.71
C LYS A 126 23.96 25.97 -42.34
N ALA A 127 24.41 27.21 -42.13
CA ALA A 127 24.22 27.95 -40.90
C ALA A 127 22.75 28.28 -40.62
N MET A 128 22.00 28.72 -41.64
CA MET A 128 20.56 28.95 -41.50
C MET A 128 19.80 27.67 -41.18
N GLN A 129 20.21 26.53 -41.75
CA GLN A 129 19.60 25.23 -41.45
C GLN A 129 19.86 24.80 -40.00
N THR A 130 21.10 24.93 -39.51
CA THR A 130 21.42 24.61 -38.11
C THR A 130 20.74 25.56 -37.13
N GLU A 131 20.59 26.84 -37.46
CA GLU A 131 19.84 27.80 -36.65
C GLU A 131 18.34 27.48 -36.60
N LEU A 132 17.73 27.10 -37.72
CA LEU A 132 16.35 26.63 -37.73
C LEU A 132 16.16 25.35 -36.93
N GLU A 133 17.13 24.43 -36.97
CA GLU A 133 17.09 23.21 -36.18
C GLU A 133 17.27 23.48 -34.68
N SER A 134 18.09 24.46 -34.30
CA SER A 134 18.21 24.93 -32.91
C SER A 134 16.91 25.54 -32.40
N LEU A 135 16.32 26.47 -33.16
CA LEU A 135 15.07 27.11 -32.76
C LEU A 135 13.93 26.10 -32.63
N ARG A 136 13.87 25.10 -33.51
CA ARG A 136 12.88 24.02 -33.44
C ARG A 136 13.09 23.12 -32.23
N THR A 137 14.34 22.78 -31.91
CA THR A 137 14.66 21.93 -30.75
C THR A 137 14.39 22.65 -29.44
N THR A 138 14.77 23.93 -29.32
CA THR A 138 14.41 24.78 -28.17
C THR A 138 12.89 24.88 -28.01
N ARG A 139 12.16 25.25 -29.07
CA ARG A 139 10.69 25.35 -28.99
C ARG A 139 10.01 24.05 -28.61
N LYS A 140 10.54 22.90 -29.06
CA LYS A 140 10.03 21.59 -28.67
C LYS A 140 10.29 21.30 -27.19
N ALA A 141 11.45 21.66 -26.68
CA ALA A 141 11.77 21.55 -25.25
C ALA A 141 10.84 22.42 -24.40
N ASP A 142 10.62 23.68 -24.81
CA ASP A 142 9.71 24.61 -24.14
C ASP A 142 8.27 24.08 -24.08
N LEU A 143 7.75 23.54 -25.20
CA LEU A 143 6.41 22.95 -25.23
C LEU A 143 6.30 21.72 -24.33
N ALA A 144 7.31 20.85 -24.31
CA ALA A 144 7.34 19.69 -23.43
C ALA A 144 7.35 20.10 -21.94
N GLU A 145 8.06 21.18 -21.59
CA GLU A 145 8.03 21.74 -20.24
C GLU A 145 6.66 22.31 -19.88
N LEU A 146 6.03 23.06 -20.78
CA LEU A 146 4.67 23.59 -20.58
C LEU A 146 3.62 22.48 -20.45
N GLU A 147 3.75 21.37 -21.20
CA GLU A 147 2.90 20.19 -21.04
C GLU A 147 3.07 19.54 -19.67
N THR A 148 4.31 19.42 -19.16
CA THR A 148 4.58 18.96 -17.79
C THR A 148 3.92 19.87 -16.75
N ILE A 149 4.09 21.19 -16.87
CA ILE A 149 3.48 22.17 -15.96
C ILE A 149 1.95 22.08 -16.02
N MET A 150 1.36 21.98 -17.20
CA MET A 150 -0.09 21.83 -17.34
C MET A 150 -0.59 20.51 -16.73
N ALA A 151 0.15 19.41 -16.88
CA ALA A 151 -0.19 18.13 -16.28
C ALA A 151 -0.18 18.19 -14.74
N GLU A 152 0.77 18.90 -14.14
CA GLU A 152 0.84 19.14 -12.68
C GLU A 152 -0.25 20.10 -12.18
N LEU A 153 -0.60 21.13 -12.96
CA LEU A 153 -1.64 22.10 -12.57
C LEU A 153 -3.07 21.56 -12.74
N LYS A 154 -3.31 20.68 -13.71
CA LYS A 154 -4.64 20.10 -13.99
C LYS A 154 -5.33 19.48 -12.76
N PRO A 155 -4.68 18.64 -11.93
CA PRO A 155 -5.32 18.11 -10.72
C PRO A 155 -5.62 19.19 -9.67
N LEU A 156 -4.80 20.24 -9.56
CA LEU A 156 -5.03 21.35 -8.62
C LEU A 156 -6.23 22.22 -9.02
N VAL A 157 -6.48 22.38 -10.32
CA VAL A 157 -7.63 23.13 -10.84
C VAL A 157 -8.91 22.26 -10.84
N GLY A 158 -8.81 20.96 -11.13
CA GLY A 158 -9.96 20.05 -11.14
C GLY A 158 -10.52 19.71 -9.75
N ALA A 159 -9.67 19.66 -8.72
CA ALA A 159 -10.08 19.39 -7.33
C ALA A 159 -10.89 20.53 -6.67
N GLN A 160 -10.98 21.70 -7.30
CA GLN A 160 -11.74 22.85 -6.79
C GLN A 160 -13.20 22.90 -7.31
N SER A 161 -13.60 21.96 -8.18
CA SER A 161 -14.84 22.05 -8.96
C SER A 161 -15.88 20.94 -8.75
N GLU A 162 -15.79 20.15 -7.67
CA GLU A 162 -16.93 19.34 -7.22
C GLU A 162 -17.71 20.09 -6.12
N PRO A 163 -18.81 20.79 -6.46
CA PRO A 163 -19.78 21.18 -5.44
C PRO A 163 -20.39 19.89 -4.89
N GLN A 164 -20.14 19.64 -3.60
CA GLN A 164 -20.88 18.67 -2.81
C GLN A 164 -22.36 19.10 -2.82
N ILE A 165 -23.15 18.51 -3.72
CA ILE A 165 -24.60 18.62 -3.66
C ILE A 165 -25.03 17.71 -2.50
N GLU A 166 -25.12 18.28 -1.31
CA GLU A 166 -25.81 17.67 -0.19
C GLU A 166 -27.28 17.43 -0.61
N PRO A 167 -27.84 16.22 -0.43
CA PRO A 167 -29.25 16.01 -0.64
C PRO A 167 -29.99 16.73 0.49
N GLN A 168 -30.62 17.86 0.18
CA GLN A 168 -31.61 18.46 1.07
C GLN A 168 -32.76 17.46 1.23
N ILE A 169 -32.82 16.87 2.41
CA ILE A 169 -33.98 16.16 2.90
C ILE A 169 -35.07 17.22 3.02
N GLU A 170 -36.04 17.21 2.10
CA GLU A 170 -37.32 17.90 2.28
C GLU A 170 -38.04 17.21 3.44
N GLU A 171 -37.98 17.84 4.61
CA GLU A 171 -38.87 17.61 5.74
C GLU A 171 -39.88 18.77 5.77
N ASP A 172 -41.15 18.42 5.96
CA ASP A 172 -42.33 19.24 6.29
C ASP A 172 -43.05 20.06 5.20
N ALA A 173 -44.15 19.48 4.67
CA ALA A 173 -45.53 19.97 4.88
C ALA A 173 -46.59 18.96 4.37
#